data_AF-A0A7X3FEJ9-F1
#
_entry.id   AF-A0A7X3FEJ9-F1
#
_cell.length_a   1.000
_cell.length_b   1.000
_cell.length_c   1.000
_cell.angle_alpha   90.00
_cell.angle_beta   90.00
_cell.angle_gamma   90.00
#
_symmetry.space_group_name_H-M   'P 1'
#
loop_
_entity.id
_entity.type
_entity.pdbx_description
1 polymer ?
#
loop_
_entity_poly.entity_id
_entity_poly.type
_entity_poly.pdbx_seq_one_letter_code
_entity_poly.pdbx_strand_id
1 'polypeptide(L)'
;MKRHAKGAVRSRLTVIILIAVLFGNLLAGCTPAENISEARKQAERAAQTLWHVKDAEGNLAGSVADDHPDVIAVRKLLIMHANVINNRSYKTLQPEEELAYYTETFRSNLGKRYQDGLKELYAQQQIEIKQRNLAWYDITFSADYRLAQAKVEDEFEFVASEPQYLAQRKLSLGKFYKQQRVVDLVKEGNAWRIADMKKSPLTDDGVKKDESTELSKGGT
;
A
#
# COMPACT_ATOMS: atom_id res chain seq x y z
N MET A 1 -61.07 4.65 36.40
CA MET A 1 -59.78 5.30 36.72
C MET A 1 -58.74 4.88 35.68
N LYS A 2 -58.07 5.87 35.05
CA LYS A 2 -56.99 5.84 34.04
C LYS A 2 -57.23 4.94 32.79
N ARG A 3 -57.79 5.42 31.67
CA ARG A 3 -57.21 6.24 30.55
C ARG A 3 -55.94 5.59 29.95
N HIS A 4 -55.70 5.35 28.65
CA HIS A 4 -56.27 5.62 27.30
C HIS A 4 -55.71 4.48 26.38
N ALA A 5 -56.45 3.87 25.43
CA ALA A 5 -56.62 4.24 24.00
C ALA A 5 -55.30 4.56 23.24
N LYS A 6 -55.05 4.28 21.96
CA LYS A 6 -55.60 3.50 20.82
C LYS A 6 -54.63 3.77 19.65
N GLY A 7 -54.58 2.91 18.63
CA GLY A 7 -54.20 3.24 17.23
C GLY A 7 -52.69 3.23 16.94
N ALA A 8 -52.16 2.34 16.10
CA ALA A 8 -52.26 2.26 14.63
C ALA A 8 -51.46 3.35 13.90
N VAL A 9 -50.56 2.94 12.99
CA VAL A 9 -50.52 3.27 11.55
C VAL A 9 -49.13 2.95 10.96
N ARG A 10 -49.15 2.22 9.83
CA ARG A 10 -48.02 1.97 8.91
C ARG A 10 -47.57 3.28 8.26
N SER A 11 -46.29 3.46 7.97
CA SER A 11 -45.89 4.03 6.68
C SER A 11 -44.42 3.73 6.35
N ARG A 12 -44.21 3.20 5.14
CA ARG A 12 -42.93 3.09 4.45
C ARG A 12 -42.66 4.45 3.79
N LEU A 13 -41.48 5.02 3.95
CA LEU A 13 -41.03 6.13 3.10
C LEU A 13 -39.73 5.74 2.40
N THR A 14 -39.89 5.47 1.12
CA THR A 14 -38.84 5.37 0.10
C THR A 14 -38.46 6.79 -0.31
N VAL A 15 -37.18 7.15 -0.22
CA VAL A 15 -36.67 8.43 -0.73
C VAL A 15 -36.01 8.16 -2.09
N ILE A 16 -36.67 8.63 -3.15
CA ILE A 16 -36.13 8.74 -4.51
C ILE A 16 -35.64 10.19 -4.65
N ILE A 17 -34.35 10.37 -4.91
CA ILE A 17 -33.79 11.67 -5.33
C ILE A 17 -33.49 11.58 -6.82
N LEU A 18 -34.32 12.27 -7.59
CA LEU A 18 -34.07 12.63 -8.99
C LEU A 18 -33.43 14.02 -8.98
N ILE A 19 -32.23 14.16 -9.55
CA ILE A 19 -31.68 15.46 -9.94
C ILE A 19 -31.33 15.36 -11.42
N ALA A 20 -32.05 16.12 -12.23
CA ALA A 20 -31.74 16.42 -13.61
C ALA A 20 -31.45 17.91 -13.70
N VAL A 21 -30.25 18.31 -14.16
CA VAL A 21 -30.06 19.56 -14.91
C VAL A 21 -28.89 19.42 -15.89
N LEU A 22 -29.23 19.74 -17.14
CA LEU A 22 -28.45 20.03 -18.33
C LEU A 22 -27.24 20.97 -18.18
N PHE A 23 -26.12 20.61 -18.81
CA PHE A 23 -25.14 21.45 -19.53
C PHE A 23 -24.39 20.48 -20.47
N GLY A 24 -24.06 20.70 -21.74
CA GLY A 24 -23.81 21.91 -22.51
C GLY A 24 -22.54 21.65 -23.34
N ASN A 25 -22.64 21.76 -24.67
CA ASN A 25 -21.57 21.87 -25.68
C ASN A 25 -20.64 20.67 -25.99
N LEU A 26 -20.76 20.26 -27.25
CA LEU A 26 -19.79 19.53 -28.05
C LEU A 26 -18.48 20.33 -28.21
N LEU A 27 -17.40 19.86 -27.61
CA LEU A 27 -16.05 20.07 -28.11
C LEU A 27 -15.33 18.72 -28.09
N ALA A 28 -15.04 18.21 -29.28
CA ALA A 28 -14.14 17.10 -29.50
C ALA A 28 -12.74 17.50 -29.05
N GLY A 29 -12.42 17.22 -27.79
CA GLY A 29 -11.07 17.24 -27.27
C GLY A 29 -10.57 15.81 -27.21
N CYS A 30 -9.59 15.47 -28.04
CA CYS A 30 -8.78 14.27 -27.88
C CYS A 30 -8.20 14.27 -26.45
N THR A 31 -8.73 13.42 -25.58
CA THR A 31 -8.10 13.13 -24.29
C THR A 31 -6.90 12.22 -24.55
N PRO A 32 -5.70 12.58 -24.07
CA PRO A 32 -4.52 11.74 -24.26
C PRO A 32 -4.70 10.43 -23.51
N ALA A 33 -4.60 9.34 -24.27
CA ALA A 33 -4.69 7.97 -23.79
C ALA A 33 -3.38 7.58 -23.08
N GLU A 34 -3.17 8.00 -21.83
CA GLU A 34 -2.08 7.43 -21.02
C GLU A 34 -2.20 7.68 -19.50
N ASN A 35 -3.39 7.50 -18.92
CA ASN A 35 -3.51 7.42 -17.45
C ASN A 35 -4.64 6.44 -17.06
N ILE A 36 -4.43 5.16 -17.38
CA ILE A 36 -5.10 4.09 -16.63
C ILE A 36 -4.53 4.19 -15.21
N SER A 37 -5.25 4.85 -14.30
CA SER A 37 -4.75 5.13 -12.95
C SER A 37 -4.35 3.84 -12.23
N GLU A 38 -3.33 3.87 -11.39
CA GLU A 38 -2.96 2.70 -10.57
C GLU A 38 -4.14 2.20 -9.74
N ALA A 39 -5.11 3.05 -9.39
CA ALA A 39 -6.36 2.61 -8.77
C ALA A 39 -7.15 1.64 -9.66
N ARG A 40 -7.17 1.86 -10.98
CA ARG A 40 -7.78 0.93 -11.95
C ARG A 40 -6.95 -0.34 -12.13
N LYS A 41 -5.63 -0.25 -12.23
CA LYS A 41 -4.77 -1.45 -12.29
C LYS A 41 -4.86 -2.27 -11.00
N GLN A 42 -4.98 -1.60 -9.86
CA GLN A 42 -5.19 -2.24 -8.56
C GLN A 42 -6.57 -2.87 -8.46
N ALA A 43 -7.61 -2.24 -9.03
CA ALA A 43 -8.94 -2.84 -9.13
C ALA A 43 -8.95 -4.08 -10.06
N GLU A 44 -8.22 -4.03 -11.17
CA GLU A 44 -8.04 -5.16 -12.10
C GLU A 44 -7.25 -6.31 -11.44
N ARG A 45 -6.19 -6.01 -10.68
CA ARG A 45 -5.47 -7.00 -9.85
C ARG A 45 -6.34 -7.56 -8.73
N ALA A 46 -7.14 -6.73 -8.06
CA ALA A 46 -8.06 -7.17 -7.01
C ALA A 46 -9.22 -8.03 -7.55
N ALA A 47 -9.56 -7.90 -8.83
CA ALA A 47 -10.54 -8.76 -9.49
C ALA A 47 -9.99 -10.18 -9.77
N GLN A 48 -8.66 -10.36 -9.74
CA GLN A 48 -8.00 -11.67 -9.69
C GLN A 48 -7.79 -12.03 -8.21
N THR A 49 -8.05 -13.28 -7.82
CA THR A 49 -7.77 -13.69 -6.45
C THR A 49 -6.26 -13.66 -6.20
N LEU A 50 -5.80 -12.71 -5.37
CA LEU A 50 -4.39 -12.53 -4.99
C LEU A 50 -3.89 -13.56 -3.98
N TRP A 51 -4.79 -14.40 -3.47
CA TRP A 51 -4.56 -15.27 -2.33
C TRP A 51 -4.56 -16.72 -2.76
N HIS A 52 -3.48 -17.40 -2.43
CA HIS A 52 -3.28 -18.77 -2.85
C HIS A 52 -2.85 -19.63 -1.69
N VAL A 53 -3.07 -20.94 -1.82
CA VAL A 53 -2.54 -21.96 -0.91
C VAL A 53 -1.49 -22.76 -1.65
N LYS A 54 -0.37 -23.03 -0.97
CA LYS A 54 0.63 -24.00 -1.42
C LYS A 54 0.44 -25.34 -0.70
N ASP A 55 0.63 -26.44 -1.42
CA ASP A 55 0.74 -27.78 -0.84
C ASP A 55 2.05 -27.94 -0.04
N ALA A 56 2.25 -29.13 0.54
CA ALA A 56 3.44 -29.42 1.36
C ALA A 56 4.74 -29.38 0.52
N GLU A 57 4.62 -29.65 -0.78
CA GLU A 57 5.69 -29.62 -1.76
C GLU A 57 5.98 -28.21 -2.30
N GLY A 58 5.15 -27.22 -1.94
CA GLY A 58 5.30 -25.81 -2.32
C GLY A 58 4.60 -25.43 -3.64
N ASN A 59 3.85 -26.33 -4.27
CA ASN A 59 3.10 -26.07 -5.48
C ASN A 59 1.77 -25.37 -5.17
N LEU A 60 1.25 -24.62 -6.14
CA LEU A 60 -0.06 -23.98 -6.03
C LEU A 60 -1.17 -25.04 -5.93
N ALA A 61 -1.82 -25.11 -4.77
CA ALA A 61 -2.90 -26.07 -4.50
C ALA A 61 -4.29 -25.47 -4.76
N GLY A 62 -4.44 -24.15 -4.64
CA GLY A 62 -5.73 -23.49 -4.84
C GLY A 62 -5.71 -21.99 -4.54
N SER A 63 -6.88 -21.37 -4.65
CA SER A 63 -7.11 -19.96 -4.30
C SER A 63 -7.91 -19.83 -3.01
N VAL A 64 -7.71 -18.73 -2.28
CA VAL A 64 -8.40 -18.42 -1.02
C VAL A 64 -9.33 -17.24 -1.22
N ALA A 65 -10.54 -17.30 -0.67
CA ALA A 65 -11.48 -16.20 -0.75
C ALA A 65 -10.99 -14.96 0.04
N ASP A 66 -11.33 -13.77 -0.47
CA ASP A 66 -10.96 -12.49 0.15
C ASP A 66 -11.52 -12.28 1.57
N ASP A 67 -12.62 -12.95 1.89
CA ASP A 67 -13.29 -12.89 3.19
C ASP A 67 -12.80 -13.96 4.18
N HIS A 68 -11.82 -14.79 3.78
CA HIS A 68 -11.20 -15.75 4.69
C HIS A 68 -10.56 -15.02 5.89
N PRO A 69 -10.75 -15.48 7.14
CA PRO A 69 -10.26 -14.76 8.32
C PRO A 69 -8.75 -14.49 8.30
N ASP A 70 -7.95 -15.44 7.84
CA ASP A 70 -6.49 -15.28 7.73
C ASP A 70 -6.09 -14.28 6.63
N VAL A 71 -6.84 -14.24 5.53
CA VAL A 71 -6.64 -13.24 4.46
C VAL A 71 -6.87 -11.84 5.02
N ILE A 72 -7.97 -11.63 5.74
CA ILE A 72 -8.30 -10.35 6.37
C ILE A 72 -7.21 -9.96 7.38
N ALA A 73 -6.76 -10.90 8.21
CA ALA A 73 -5.76 -10.65 9.24
C ALA A 73 -4.38 -10.26 8.63
N VAL A 74 -3.91 -11.00 7.63
CA VAL A 74 -2.65 -10.70 6.92
C VAL A 74 -2.74 -9.38 6.16
N ARG A 75 -3.84 -9.13 5.44
CA ARG A 75 -4.07 -7.86 4.74
C ARG A 75 -4.01 -6.68 5.72
N LYS A 76 -4.72 -6.78 6.85
CA LYS A 76 -4.72 -5.74 7.89
C LYS A 76 -3.33 -5.50 8.46
N LEU A 77 -2.60 -6.58 8.80
CA LEU A 77 -1.24 -6.50 9.31
C LEU A 77 -0.33 -5.73 8.35
N LEU A 78 -0.33 -6.09 7.07
CA LEU A 78 0.54 -5.47 6.06
C LEU A 78 0.17 -4.00 5.80
N ILE A 79 -1.13 -3.65 5.77
CA ILE A 79 -1.57 -2.24 5.67
C ILE A 79 -1.07 -1.42 6.87
N MET A 80 -1.29 -1.92 8.09
CA MET A 80 -0.90 -1.21 9.30
C MET A 80 0.61 -1.04 9.41
N HIS A 81 1.36 -2.09 9.07
CA HIS A 81 2.82 -2.04 9.02
C HIS A 81 3.32 -1.03 7.98
N ALA A 82 2.83 -1.10 6.75
CA ALA A 82 3.19 -0.16 5.69
C ALA A 82 2.90 1.30 6.08
N ASN A 83 1.76 1.54 6.74
CA ASN A 83 1.41 2.87 7.23
C ASN A 83 2.43 3.40 8.26
N VAL A 84 2.90 2.55 9.18
CA VAL A 84 3.92 2.94 10.19
C VAL A 84 5.28 3.20 9.55
N ILE A 85 5.68 2.39 8.55
CA ILE A 85 7.04 2.49 8.01
C ILE A 85 7.19 3.46 6.83
N ASN A 86 6.08 3.84 6.17
CA ASN A 86 6.09 4.74 5.02
C ASN A 86 5.47 6.13 5.30
N ASN A 87 5.04 6.43 6.54
CA ASN A 87 4.59 7.76 6.95
C ASN A 87 5.43 8.30 8.12
N ARG A 88 6.75 8.30 7.93
CA ARG A 88 7.71 8.66 8.97
C ARG A 88 8.15 10.11 8.86
N SER A 89 8.35 10.73 10.01
CA SER A 89 9.04 12.00 10.13
C SER A 89 10.08 11.90 11.23
N TYR A 90 11.23 12.53 11.03
CA TYR A 90 12.26 12.67 12.06
C TYR A 90 11.76 13.32 13.35
N LYS A 91 10.64 14.04 13.30
CA LYS A 91 10.01 14.70 14.46
C LYS A 91 9.18 13.74 15.32
N THR A 92 8.61 12.69 14.72
CA THR A 92 7.60 11.83 15.35
C THR A 92 7.92 10.35 15.25
N LEU A 93 9.12 9.99 14.80
CA LEU A 93 9.52 8.59 14.59
C LEU A 93 9.48 7.78 15.89
N GLN A 94 8.67 6.71 15.90
CA GLN A 94 8.59 5.72 16.96
C GLN A 94 8.90 4.32 16.39
N PRO A 95 10.18 3.88 16.35
CA PRO A 95 10.56 2.56 15.84
C PRO A 95 9.86 1.40 16.55
N GLU A 96 9.47 1.58 17.81
CA GLU A 96 8.78 0.60 18.65
C GLU A 96 7.43 0.19 18.03
N GLU A 97 6.75 1.11 17.34
CA GLU A 97 5.51 0.82 16.61
C GLU A 97 5.75 -0.14 15.43
N GLU A 98 6.88 -0.02 14.73
CA GLU A 98 7.26 -0.97 13.67
C GLU A 98 7.57 -2.35 14.26
N LEU A 99 8.34 -2.39 15.34
CA LEU A 99 8.78 -3.63 15.97
C LEU A 99 7.63 -4.45 16.58
N ALA A 100 6.49 -3.80 16.88
CA ALA A 100 5.29 -4.45 17.36
C ALA A 100 4.68 -5.43 16.34
N TYR A 101 5.01 -5.32 15.05
CA TYR A 101 4.53 -6.22 14.00
C TYR A 101 5.43 -7.45 13.79
N TYR A 102 6.63 -7.44 14.37
CA TYR A 102 7.67 -8.43 14.11
C TYR A 102 7.61 -9.59 15.11
N THR A 103 8.06 -10.76 14.68
CA THR A 103 8.39 -11.86 15.60
C THR A 103 9.59 -11.47 16.46
N GLU A 104 9.76 -12.12 17.62
CA GLU A 104 10.92 -11.86 18.48
C GLU A 104 12.25 -12.20 17.78
N THR A 105 12.26 -13.29 17.02
CA THR A 105 13.41 -13.69 16.22
C THR A 105 13.77 -12.62 15.19
N PHE A 106 12.77 -12.06 14.48
CA PHE A 106 13.04 -11.02 13.50
C PHE A 106 13.57 -9.74 14.15
N ARG A 107 12.97 -9.32 15.27
CA ARG A 107 13.47 -8.18 16.07
C ARG A 107 14.93 -8.38 16.47
N SER A 108 15.28 -9.57 16.93
CA SER A 108 16.65 -9.91 17.32
C SER A 108 17.63 -9.82 16.14
N ASN A 109 17.21 -10.26 14.95
CA ASN A 109 18.01 -10.24 13.73
C ASN A 109 18.27 -8.83 13.18
N LEU A 110 17.41 -7.84 13.48
CA LEU A 110 17.66 -6.44 13.12
C LEU A 110 18.87 -5.84 13.88
N GLY A 111 19.24 -6.44 15.00
CA GLY A 111 20.39 -6.05 15.82
C GLY A 111 20.07 -4.98 16.87
N LYS A 112 20.88 -4.97 17.95
CA LYS A 112 20.64 -4.15 19.15
C LYS A 112 20.59 -2.64 18.91
N ARG A 113 21.23 -2.15 17.83
CA ARG A 113 21.31 -0.72 17.48
C ARG A 113 20.25 -0.29 16.47
N TYR A 114 19.34 -1.17 16.06
CA TYR A 114 18.39 -0.88 14.99
C TYR A 114 17.57 0.39 15.26
N GLN A 115 16.92 0.47 16.42
CA GLN A 115 16.04 1.59 16.77
C GLN A 115 16.83 2.91 16.87
N ASP A 116 17.96 2.88 17.57
CA ASP A 116 18.82 4.06 17.75
C ASP A 116 19.39 4.54 16.42
N GLY A 117 19.90 3.62 15.59
CA GLY A 117 20.43 3.94 14.28
C GLY A 117 19.36 4.49 13.33
N LEU A 118 18.12 3.99 13.42
CA LEU A 118 17.00 4.52 12.66
C LEU A 118 16.63 5.94 13.11
N LYS A 119 16.53 6.18 14.42
CA LYS A 119 16.29 7.53 14.98
C LYS A 119 17.39 8.50 14.59
N GLU A 120 18.64 8.09 14.75
CA GLU A 120 19.83 8.88 14.39
C GLU A 120 19.84 9.24 12.91
N LEU A 121 19.60 8.26 12.02
CA LEU A 121 19.51 8.48 10.58
C LEU A 121 18.44 9.50 10.23
N TYR A 122 17.22 9.33 10.76
CA TYR A 122 16.12 10.24 10.45
C TYR A 122 16.39 11.65 10.99
N ALA A 123 16.90 11.77 12.21
CA ALA A 123 17.23 13.05 12.82
C ALA A 123 18.35 13.79 12.07
N GLN A 124 19.46 13.12 11.77
CA GLN A 124 20.61 13.72 11.08
C GLN A 124 20.28 14.15 9.66
N GLN A 125 19.45 13.38 8.95
CA GLN A 125 19.15 13.60 7.54
C GLN A 125 17.79 14.29 7.34
N GLN A 126 17.15 14.73 8.44
CA GLN A 126 15.84 15.39 8.49
C GLN A 126 14.78 14.70 7.62
N ILE A 127 14.76 13.37 7.63
CA ILE A 127 13.93 12.58 6.70
C ILE A 127 12.46 12.70 7.12
N GLU A 128 11.63 13.06 6.15
CA GLU A 128 10.19 12.90 6.20
C GLU A 128 9.72 12.23 4.90
N ILE A 129 8.93 11.16 5.03
CA ILE A 129 8.34 10.42 3.92
C ILE A 129 6.84 10.28 4.12
N LYS A 130 6.11 10.19 3.00
CA LYS A 130 4.66 10.04 3.00
C LYS A 130 4.24 8.93 2.03
N GLN A 131 3.42 8.01 2.52
CA GLN A 131 2.86 6.94 1.72
C GLN A 131 1.83 7.49 0.73
N ARG A 132 1.87 6.96 -0.49
CA ARG A 132 0.92 7.26 -1.55
C ARG A 132 0.06 6.06 -1.88
N ASN A 133 0.68 4.89 -2.02
CA ASN A 133 -0.01 3.68 -2.40
C ASN A 133 0.65 2.44 -1.76
N LEU A 134 -0.11 1.35 -1.75
CA LEU A 134 0.37 0.00 -1.44
C LEU A 134 -0.27 -0.94 -2.46
N ALA A 135 0.52 -1.39 -3.43
CA ALA A 135 0.09 -2.36 -4.42
C ALA A 135 0.35 -3.79 -3.93
N TRP A 136 -0.58 -4.67 -4.29
CA TRP A 136 -0.58 -6.07 -3.90
C TRP A 136 -0.34 -6.95 -5.14
N TYR A 137 0.52 -7.94 -4.98
CA TYR A 137 0.73 -8.99 -5.98
C TYR A 137 0.32 -10.31 -5.32
N ASP A 138 1.14 -11.35 -5.45
CA ASP A 138 0.82 -12.67 -4.95
C ASP A 138 1.02 -12.78 -3.45
N ILE A 139 0.03 -13.39 -2.79
CA ILE A 139 0.14 -13.83 -1.40
C ILE A 139 -0.16 -15.32 -1.33
N THR A 140 0.77 -16.08 -0.78
CA THR A 140 0.67 -17.55 -0.69
C THR A 140 0.70 -17.99 0.77
N PHE A 141 -0.30 -18.76 1.20
CA PHE A 141 -0.37 -19.43 2.49
C PHE A 141 0.16 -20.86 2.39
N SER A 142 0.68 -21.40 3.49
CA SER A 142 0.81 -22.85 3.67
C SER A 142 -0.56 -23.51 3.81
N ALA A 143 -0.66 -24.81 3.50
CA ALA A 143 -1.90 -25.58 3.59
C ALA A 143 -2.58 -25.53 4.98
N ASP A 144 -1.79 -25.37 6.05
CA ASP A 144 -2.26 -25.29 7.43
C ASP A 144 -2.49 -23.84 7.93
N TYR A 145 -2.32 -22.84 7.05
CA TYR A 145 -2.45 -21.41 7.36
C TYR A 145 -1.59 -20.96 8.55
N ARG A 146 -0.42 -21.58 8.75
CA ARG A 146 0.56 -21.14 9.76
C ARG A 146 1.66 -20.24 9.20
N LEU A 147 1.91 -20.33 7.89
CA LEU A 147 2.90 -19.53 7.18
C LEU A 147 2.21 -18.80 6.03
N ALA A 148 2.71 -17.62 5.72
CA ALA A 148 2.35 -16.91 4.49
C ALA A 148 3.55 -16.15 3.95
N GLN A 149 3.56 -15.91 2.65
CA GLN A 149 4.51 -15.01 2.00
C GLN A 149 3.71 -14.02 1.16
N ALA A 150 4.00 -12.73 1.31
CA ALA A 150 3.35 -11.68 0.56
C ALA A 150 4.35 -10.89 -0.27
N LYS A 151 4.01 -10.65 -1.55
CA LYS A 151 4.70 -9.68 -2.39
C LYS A 151 3.88 -8.40 -2.47
N VAL A 152 4.48 -7.29 -2.05
CA VAL A 152 3.87 -5.95 -2.06
C VAL A 152 4.80 -4.94 -2.72
N GLU A 153 4.25 -3.83 -3.21
CA GLU A 153 5.03 -2.67 -3.67
C GLU A 153 4.51 -1.42 -2.95
N ASP A 154 5.39 -0.82 -2.18
CA ASP A 154 5.14 0.44 -1.50
C ASP A 154 5.44 1.60 -2.45
N GLU A 155 4.55 2.58 -2.49
CA GLU A 155 4.78 3.84 -3.19
C GLU A 155 4.77 4.98 -2.18
N PHE A 156 5.84 5.77 -2.14
CA PHE A 156 6.00 6.89 -1.22
C PHE A 156 6.84 8.01 -1.83
N GLU A 157 6.77 9.19 -1.23
CA GLU A 157 7.58 10.34 -1.59
C GLU A 157 8.44 10.79 -0.40
N PHE A 158 9.56 11.44 -0.69
CA PHE A 158 10.27 12.26 0.29
C PHE A 158 9.65 13.65 0.31
N VAL A 159 9.15 14.07 1.47
CA VAL A 159 8.60 15.42 1.71
C VAL A 159 9.63 16.34 2.34
N ALA A 160 10.58 15.81 3.10
CA ALA A 160 11.75 16.54 3.57
C ALA A 160 12.96 15.59 3.69
N SER A 161 14.15 16.12 3.45
CA SER A 161 15.43 15.48 3.77
C SER A 161 16.57 16.46 3.47
N GLU A 162 17.72 16.27 4.10
CA GLU A 162 18.95 16.98 3.76
C GLU A 162 19.31 16.78 2.27
N PRO A 163 19.58 17.86 1.50
CA PRO A 163 19.83 17.76 0.07
C PRO A 163 20.98 16.81 -0.30
N GLN A 164 22.04 16.80 0.52
CA GLN A 164 23.20 15.92 0.30
C GLN A 164 22.83 14.44 0.42
N TYR A 165 21.93 14.09 1.34
CA TYR A 165 21.45 12.72 1.53
C TYR A 165 20.78 12.18 0.27
N LEU A 166 19.89 13.00 -0.31
CA LEU A 166 19.15 12.67 -1.51
C LEU A 166 20.07 12.61 -2.72
N ALA A 167 20.97 13.58 -2.89
CA ALA A 167 21.91 13.64 -4.02
C ALA A 167 22.81 12.40 -4.10
N GLN A 168 23.38 11.97 -2.97
CA GLN A 168 24.21 10.75 -2.89
C GLN A 168 23.46 9.49 -3.32
N ARG A 169 22.13 9.48 -3.17
CA ARG A 169 21.25 8.35 -3.48
C ARG A 169 20.49 8.53 -4.79
N LYS A 170 20.75 9.61 -5.54
CA LYS A 170 20.03 9.99 -6.76
C LYS A 170 18.51 10.11 -6.53
N LEU A 171 18.13 10.59 -5.34
CA LEU A 171 16.74 10.84 -4.94
C LEU A 171 16.43 12.34 -5.03
N SER A 172 15.16 12.69 -4.99
CA SER A 172 14.67 14.07 -5.06
C SER A 172 13.37 14.21 -4.28
N LEU A 173 13.14 15.38 -3.71
CA LEU A 173 11.86 15.72 -3.09
C LEU A 173 10.74 15.77 -4.14
N GLY A 174 9.53 15.44 -3.73
CA GLY A 174 8.33 15.52 -4.58
C GLY A 174 8.26 14.49 -5.72
N LYS A 175 9.22 13.56 -5.79
CA LYS A 175 9.14 12.39 -6.67
C LYS A 175 8.58 11.18 -5.92
N PHE A 176 7.84 10.34 -6.65
CA PHE A 176 7.37 9.06 -6.15
C PHE A 176 8.41 7.98 -6.39
N TYR A 177 8.59 7.16 -5.36
CA TYR A 177 9.48 6.02 -5.36
C TYR A 177 8.69 4.76 -5.05
N LYS A 178 9.03 3.70 -5.77
CA LYS A 178 8.47 2.36 -5.58
C LYS A 178 9.50 1.48 -4.90
N GLN A 179 9.03 0.64 -3.97
CA GLN A 179 9.83 -0.38 -3.33
C GLN A 179 9.07 -1.69 -3.26
N GLN A 180 9.55 -2.70 -3.99
CA GLN A 180 9.03 -4.05 -3.83
C GLN A 180 9.55 -4.69 -2.55
N ARG A 181 8.68 -5.44 -1.88
CA ARG A 181 8.99 -6.19 -0.68
C ARG A 181 8.42 -7.61 -0.77
N VAL A 182 9.20 -8.57 -0.33
CA VAL A 182 8.75 -9.94 -0.05
C VAL A 182 8.74 -10.09 1.46
N VAL A 183 7.58 -10.36 2.02
CA VAL A 183 7.33 -10.39 3.46
C VAL A 183 6.95 -11.81 3.85
N ASP A 184 7.78 -12.43 4.68
CA ASP A 184 7.50 -13.75 5.25
C ASP A 184 6.75 -13.56 6.58
N LEU A 185 5.67 -14.32 6.74
CA LEU A 185 4.70 -14.17 7.81
C LEU A 185 4.50 -15.52 8.53
N VAL A 186 4.33 -15.46 9.84
CA VAL A 186 4.03 -16.62 10.67
C VAL A 186 2.85 -16.32 11.60
N LYS A 187 2.05 -17.35 11.86
CA LYS A 187 0.95 -17.30 12.83
C LYS A 187 1.45 -17.75 14.20
N GLU A 188 1.56 -16.81 15.13
CA GLU A 188 1.91 -17.03 16.54
C GLU A 188 0.63 -17.04 17.37
N GLY A 189 0.17 -18.23 17.77
CA GLY A 189 -1.14 -18.41 18.39
C GLY A 189 -2.25 -18.00 17.43
N ASN A 190 -2.98 -16.94 17.77
CA ASN A 190 -4.09 -16.41 16.96
C ASN A 190 -3.71 -15.12 16.19
N ALA A 191 -2.44 -14.71 16.20
CA ALA A 191 -1.99 -13.47 15.57
C ALA A 191 -0.93 -13.74 14.50
N TRP A 192 -1.05 -13.04 13.37
CA TRP A 192 -0.01 -13.02 12.35
C TRP A 192 1.08 -12.01 12.72
N ARG A 193 2.33 -12.38 12.43
CA ARG A 193 3.53 -11.55 12.63
C ARG A 193 4.44 -11.64 11.42
N ILE A 194 5.25 -10.60 11.20
CA ILE A 194 6.28 -10.59 10.16
C ILE A 194 7.53 -11.26 10.71
N ALA A 195 7.97 -12.33 10.05
CA ALA A 195 9.12 -13.14 10.41
C ALA A 195 10.39 -12.76 9.64
N ASP A 196 10.26 -12.25 8.41
CA ASP A 196 11.35 -11.68 7.63
C ASP A 196 10.82 -10.71 6.57
N MET A 197 11.69 -9.85 6.06
CA MET A 197 11.35 -8.91 4.99
C MET A 197 12.54 -8.61 4.10
N LYS A 198 12.41 -8.94 2.81
CA LYS A 198 13.39 -8.57 1.77
C LYS A 198 12.88 -7.36 1.01
N LYS A 199 13.72 -6.35 0.86
CA LYS A 199 13.40 -5.10 0.17
C LYS A 199 14.24 -4.98 -1.10
N SER A 200 13.60 -4.67 -2.21
CA SER A 200 14.27 -4.30 -3.44
C SER A 200 14.82 -2.86 -3.35
N PRO A 201 15.78 -2.48 -4.21
CA PRO A 201 16.18 -1.08 -4.38
C PRO A 201 14.97 -0.19 -4.70
N LEU A 202 15.08 1.10 -4.37
CA LEU A 202 14.09 2.09 -4.80
C LEU A 202 14.19 2.31 -6.30
N THR A 203 13.05 2.34 -6.97
CA THR A 203 12.93 2.75 -8.37
C THR A 203 12.09 4.02 -8.44
N ASP A 204 12.45 4.95 -9.33
CA ASP A 204 11.55 6.06 -9.62
C ASP A 204 10.37 5.56 -10.46
N ASP A 205 9.20 6.20 -10.32
CA ASP A 205 8.06 5.90 -11.18
C ASP A 205 8.18 6.60 -12.54
N GLY A 206 9.40 6.66 -13.09
CA GLY A 206 9.74 7.50 -14.23
C GLY A 206 8.74 7.35 -15.37
N VAL A 207 7.85 8.33 -15.52
CA VAL A 207 7.29 8.68 -16.83
C VAL A 207 8.51 8.88 -17.71
N LYS A 208 8.68 8.01 -18.72
CA LYS A 208 9.65 8.26 -19.77
C LYS A 208 9.37 9.67 -20.28
N LYS A 209 10.32 10.59 -20.08
CA LYS A 209 10.33 11.83 -20.84
C LYS A 209 10.47 11.39 -22.29
N ASP A 210 9.38 11.45 -23.06
CA ASP A 210 9.49 11.46 -24.50
C ASP A 210 10.46 12.57 -24.86
N GLU A 211 11.64 12.21 -25.38
CA GLU A 211 12.50 13.11 -26.11
C GLU A 211 11.82 13.43 -27.45
N SER A 212 10.71 14.17 -27.40
CA SER A 212 10.26 14.98 -28.52
C SER A 212 11.11 16.26 -28.51
N THR A 213 12.36 16.12 -28.96
CA THR A 213 13.12 17.28 -29.41
C THR A 213 12.72 17.51 -30.86
N GLU A 214 11.78 18.43 -31.06
CA GLU A 214 11.61 19.12 -32.32
C GLU A 214 12.96 19.67 -32.79
N LEU A 215 13.41 19.25 -33.97
CA LEU A 215 14.32 20.04 -34.79
C LEU A 215 13.60 20.37 -36.09
N SER A 216 12.94 21.52 -36.05
CA SER A 216 12.38 22.24 -37.19
C SER A 216 13.50 22.80 -38.09
N LYS A 217 13.37 22.51 -39.39
CA LYS A 217 13.69 23.35 -40.57
C LYS A 217 15.16 23.58 -40.98
N GLY A 218 15.46 23.04 -42.16
CA GLY A 218 16.18 23.66 -43.28
C GLY A 218 15.91 22.77 -44.50
N GLY A 219 15.28 23.20 -45.59
CA GLY A 219 15.45 24.45 -46.31
C GLY A 219 16.38 24.18 -47.51
N THR A 220 15.78 23.78 -48.64
CA THR A 220 16.35 23.87 -50.00
C THR A 220 15.34 24.59 -50.85
#